data_AF-A0A963RT79-F1
#
_entry.id   AF-A0A963RT79-F1
#
_cell.length_a   1.000
_cell.length_b   1.000
_cell.length_c   1.000
_cell.angle_alpha   90.00
_cell.angle_beta   90.00
_cell.angle_gamma   90.00
#
_symmetry.space_group_name_H-M   'P 1'
#
loop_
_entity.id
_entity.type
_entity.pdbx_description
1 polymer ?
#
loop_
_entity_poly.entity_id
_entity_poly.type
_entity_poly.pdbx_seq_one_letter_code
_entity_poly.pdbx_strand_id
1 'polypeptide(L)' 'MSDTWKLETRLVHAGYSPDPTTKAVAVPIYQTVAYAFDSAQHGADLFDLKVPGNLYTRIMNPTTDVLE' A
#
# COMPACT_ATOMS: atom_id res chain seq x y z
N MET A 1 2.83 -11.52 -8.86
CA MET A 1 4.02 -12.37 -8.61
C MET A 1 3.59 -13.82 -8.63
N SER A 2 4.44 -14.75 -9.05
CA SER A 2 4.03 -16.14 -9.30
C SER A 2 3.94 -16.93 -7.99
N ASP A 3 2.83 -17.64 -7.76
CA ASP A 3 2.67 -18.59 -6.66
C ASP A 3 3.67 -19.76 -6.72
N THR A 4 4.45 -19.84 -7.81
CA THR A 4 5.48 -20.87 -8.04
C THR A 4 6.85 -20.55 -7.43
N TRP A 5 7.03 -19.39 -6.80
CA TRP A 5 8.30 -19.06 -6.15
C TRP A 5 8.55 -19.89 -4.89
N LYS A 6 9.83 -20.25 -4.66
CA LYS A 6 10.27 -20.87 -3.41
C LYS A 6 10.11 -19.92 -2.23
N LEU A 7 10.03 -20.46 -1.02
CA LEU A 7 9.80 -19.69 0.20
C LEU A 7 10.84 -18.58 0.39
N GLU A 8 12.11 -18.89 0.16
CA GLU A 8 13.23 -17.95 0.35
C GLU A 8 13.10 -16.73 -0.57
N THR A 9 12.66 -16.95 -1.82
CA THR A 9 12.41 -15.85 -2.76
C THR A 9 11.22 -15.00 -2.33
N ARG A 10 10.16 -15.64 -1.81
CA ARG A 10 8.97 -14.93 -1.30
C ARG A 10 9.32 -14.08 -0.08
N LEU A 11 10.16 -14.57 0.83
CA LEU A 11 10.59 -13.82 2.02
C LEU A 11 11.33 -12.51 1.66
N VAL A 12 11.97 -12.46 0.50
CA VAL A 12 12.71 -11.26 0.05
C VAL A 12 11.82 -10.32 -0.77
N HIS A 13 10.87 -10.85 -1.55
CA HIS A 13 10.20 -10.08 -2.61
C HIS A 13 8.68 -10.01 -2.53
N ALA A 14 8.01 -10.89 -1.77
CA ALA A 14 6.55 -10.88 -1.72
C ALA A 14 6.02 -9.53 -1.17
N GLY A 15 4.83 -9.13 -1.61
CA GLY A 15 4.17 -7.90 -1.16
C GLY A 15 4.66 -6.62 -1.84
N TYR A 16 5.81 -6.61 -2.53
CA TYR A 16 6.34 -5.39 -3.16
C TYR A 16 6.94 -5.62 -4.54
N SER A 17 6.70 -4.67 -5.45
CA SER A 17 7.40 -4.56 -6.73
C SER A 17 8.02 -3.17 -6.82
N PRO A 18 9.13 -2.98 -7.55
CA PRO A 18 9.79 -1.69 -7.64
C PRO A 18 8.82 -0.57 -7.99
N ASP A 19 8.88 0.53 -7.23
CA ASP A 19 7.94 1.64 -7.34
C ASP A 19 7.88 2.14 -8.80
N PRO A 20 6.69 2.18 -9.44
CA PRO A 20 6.60 2.53 -10.84
C PRO A 20 7.05 3.97 -11.13
N THR A 21 6.97 4.86 -10.15
CA THR A 21 7.25 6.30 -10.27
C THR A 21 8.75 6.62 -10.19
N THR A 22 9.42 6.09 -9.17
CA THR A 22 10.82 6.42 -8.80
C THR A 22 11.80 5.29 -9.07
N LYS A 23 11.30 4.08 -9.37
CA LYS A 23 12.08 2.84 -9.51
C LYS A 23 12.79 2.39 -8.22
N ALA A 24 12.32 2.87 -7.06
CA ALA A 24 12.83 2.42 -5.76
C ALA A 24 12.61 0.92 -5.57
N VAL A 25 13.69 0.19 -5.31
CA VAL A 25 13.66 -1.27 -5.05
C VAL A 25 13.34 -1.61 -3.59
N ALA A 26 13.52 -0.64 -2.69
CA ALA A 26 13.07 -0.74 -1.30
C ALA A 26 11.68 -0.11 -1.15
N VAL A 27 10.89 -0.64 -0.23
CA VAL A 27 9.57 -0.10 0.13
C VAL A 27 9.74 1.30 0.71
N PRO A 28 9.07 2.34 0.17
CA PRO A 28 9.06 3.66 0.78
C PRO A 28 8.39 3.64 2.16
N ILE A 29 8.90 4.47 3.08
CA ILE A 29 8.34 4.59 4.43
C ILE A 29 7.27 5.70 4.43
N TYR A 30 6.00 5.30 4.50
CA TYR A 30 4.85 6.21 4.61
C TYR A 30 4.62 6.60 6.08
N GLN A 31 5.56 7.37 6.63
CA GLN A 31 5.50 7.87 8.01
C GLN A 31 4.54 9.07 8.15
N THR A 32 3.26 8.79 8.01
CA THR A 32 2.15 9.76 8.12
C THR A 32 1.07 9.21 9.03
N VAL A 33 0.14 10.06 9.44
CA VAL A 33 -1.07 9.68 10.21
C VAL A 33 -2.34 9.68 9.36
N ALA A 34 -2.37 10.43 8.26
CA ALA A 34 -3.54 10.66 7.42
C ALA A 34 -3.16 10.84 5.94
N TYR A 35 -4.14 10.67 5.05
CA TYR A 35 -4.00 10.78 3.60
C TYR A 35 -4.97 11.83 3.05
N ALA A 36 -4.53 12.58 2.03
CA ALA A 36 -5.35 13.58 1.38
C ALA A 36 -6.39 12.92 0.46
N PHE A 37 -7.56 13.55 0.33
CA PHE A 37 -8.58 13.16 -0.66
C PHE A 37 -8.50 14.08 -1.86
N ASP A 38 -8.73 13.52 -3.05
CA ASP A 38 -8.78 14.31 -4.29
C ASP A 38 -10.00 15.25 -4.32
N SER A 39 -11.08 14.88 -3.61
CA SER A 39 -12.29 15.69 -3.43
C SER A 39 -13.09 15.24 -2.20
N ALA A 40 -14.10 16.03 -1.79
CA ALA A 40 -15.03 15.62 -0.74
C ALA A 40 -15.80 14.33 -1.09
N GLN A 41 -16.14 14.15 -2.37
CA GLN A 41 -16.83 12.94 -2.84
C GLN A 41 -15.90 11.72 -2.76
N HIS A 42 -14.62 11.85 -3.16
CA HIS A 42 -13.64 10.77 -3.02
C HIS A 42 -13.52 10.32 -1.55
N GLY A 43 -13.45 11.27 -0.61
CA GLY A 43 -13.45 10.93 0.83
C GLY A 43 -14.69 10.14 1.24
N ALA A 44 -15.89 10.58 0.83
CA ALA A 44 -17.13 9.87 1.14
C ALA A 44 -17.16 8.43 0.57
N ASP A 45 -16.68 8.24 -0.66
CA ASP A 45 -16.65 6.94 -1.31
C ASP A 45 -15.65 5.97 -0.64
N LEU A 46 -14.52 6.48 -0.11
CA LEU A 46 -13.59 5.67 0.69
C LEU A 46 -14.22 5.19 2.00
N PHE A 47 -14.95 6.06 2.70
CA PHE A 47 -15.63 5.70 3.95
C PHE A 47 -16.79 4.72 3.75
N ASP A 48 -17.47 4.81 2.61
CA ASP A 48 -18.55 3.89 2.22
C ASP A 48 -18.04 2.61 1.54
N LEU A 49 -16.71 2.42 1.51
CA LEU A 49 -16.02 1.28 0.89
C LEU A 49 -16.37 1.05 -0.60
N LYS A 50 -16.82 2.11 -1.28
CA LYS A 50 -17.12 2.09 -2.73
C LYS A 50 -15.85 2.02 -3.56
N VAL A 51 -14.76 2.61 -3.04
CA VAL A 51 -13.44 2.60 -3.67
C VAL A 51 -12.38 2.22 -2.63
N PRO A 52 -11.32 1.49 -3.01
CA PRO A 52 -10.22 1.18 -2.12
C PRO A 52 -9.32 2.40 -1.93
N GLY A 53 -8.72 2.55 -0.76
CA GLY A 53 -7.71 3.57 -0.52
C GLY A 53 -7.41 3.77 0.96
N ASN A 54 -6.42 4.62 1.21
CA ASN A 54 -5.94 4.93 2.55
C ASN A 54 -6.67 6.16 3.12
N LEU A 55 -7.05 6.08 4.40
CA LEU A 55 -7.74 7.15 5.13
C LEU A 55 -6.86 7.67 6.28
N TYR A 56 -6.58 6.78 7.23
CA TYR A 56 -5.75 7.02 8.41
C TYR A 56 -4.90 5.79 8.72
N THR A 57 -3.65 6.03 9.13
CA THR A 57 -2.65 4.98 9.43
C THR A 57 -3.09 4.00 10.53
N ARG A 58 -4.01 4.41 11.42
CA ARG A 58 -4.59 3.51 12.43
C ARG A 58 -5.40 2.36 11.83
N ILE A 59 -5.87 2.51 10.58
CA ILE A 59 -6.68 1.51 9.87
C ILE A 59 -5.85 0.79 8.82
N MET A 60 -5.08 1.54 8.01
CA MET A 60 -4.30 1.02 6.89
C MET A 60 -3.11 1.94 6.59
N ASN A 61 -1.98 1.38 6.20
CA ASN A 61 -0.78 2.13 5.85
C ASN A 61 0.03 1.36 4.79
N PRO A 62 0.40 1.96 3.64
CA PRO A 62 1.06 1.24 2.56
C PRO A 62 2.38 0.56 2.94
N THR A 63 3.11 1.05 3.95
CA THR A 63 4.32 0.36 4.43
C THR A 63 3.97 -0.88 5.23
N THR A 64 2.92 -0.83 6.05
CA THR A 64 2.41 -1.97 6.81
C THR A 64 1.69 -2.98 5.91
N ASP A 65 0.98 -2.53 4.88
CA ASP A 65 0.27 -3.40 3.93
C ASP A 65 1.23 -4.33 3.14
N VAL A 66 2.50 -3.95 2.98
CA VAL A 66 3.52 -4.83 2.38
C VAL A 66 3.95 -5.95 3.32
N LEU A 67 3.85 -5.72 4.64
CA LEU A 67 4.20 -6.70 5.67
C LEU A 67 3.08 -7.74 5.89
N GLU A 68 1.82 -7.31 5.80
CA GLU A 68 0.61 -8.11 6.07
C GLU A 68 0.25 -9.09 4.92
#